data_AF-A0A165YKE2-F1
#
_entry.id   AF-A0A165YKE2-F1
#
_cell.length_a   1.000
_cell.length_b   1.000
_cell.length_c   1.000
_cell.angle_alpha   90.00
_cell.angle_beta   90.00
_cell.angle_gamma   90.00
#
_symmetry.space_group_name_H-M   'P 1'
#
loop_
_entity.id
_entity.type
_entity.pdbx_description
1 polymer ?
#
loop_
_entity_poly.entity_id
_entity_poly.type
_entity_poly.pdbx_seq_one_letter_code
_entity_poly.pdbx_strand_id
1 'polypeptide(L)' 'IWLGDFNRHHESWEPHSNTHLASPADKIKPFLDLLYGYSMTMVLPPDLPTLQAPTGNWTRPDNV' A
#
# COMPACT_ATOMS: atom_id res chain seq x y z
N ILE A 1 14.32 7.95 -1.16
CA ILE A 1 13.37 7.50 -0.13
C ILE A 1 12.10 8.32 -0.32
N TRP A 2 10.96 7.67 -0.50
CA TRP A 2 9.65 8.32 -0.58
C TRP A 2 8.91 8.01 0.71
N LEU A 3 8.27 9.01 1.31
CA LEU A 3 7.53 8.85 2.56
C LEU A 3 6.18 9.50 2.35
N GLY A 4 5.10 8.79 2.60
CA GLY A 4 3.78 9.41 2.56
C GLY A 4 2.61 8.45 2.59
N ASP A 5 1.45 9.07 2.66
CA ASP A 5 0.16 8.44 2.41
C ASP A 5 -0.01 8.27 0.89
N PHE A 6 0.14 7.04 0.40
CA PHE A 6 -0.11 6.73 -1.01
C PHE A 6 -1.60 6.51 -1.26
N ASN A 7 -2.37 6.16 -0.23
CA ASN A 7 -3.76 5.77 -0.30
C ASN A 7 -3.99 4.76 -1.45
N ARG A 8 -3.08 3.78 -1.54
CA ARG A 8 -3.08 2.69 -2.51
C ARG A 8 -2.83 1.37 -1.78
N HIS A 9 -3.76 0.45 -1.98
CA HIS A 9 -3.72 -0.91 -1.44
C HIS A 9 -3.24 -1.88 -2.52
N HIS A 10 -2.32 -2.77 -2.16
CA HIS A 10 -1.82 -3.86 -3.00
C HIS A 10 -1.48 -5.06 -2.13
N GLU A 11 -1.70 -6.26 -2.67
CA GLU A 11 -1.46 -7.53 -1.96
C GLU A 11 -0.03 -7.74 -1.47
N SER A 12 0.95 -7.05 -2.07
CA SER A 12 2.35 -7.19 -1.68
C SER A 12 2.75 -6.40 -0.43
N TRP A 13 1.88 -5.51 0.07
CA TRP A 13 2.14 -4.75 1.31
C TRP A 13 0.95 -4.66 2.27
N GLU A 14 -0.27 -4.85 1.78
CA GLU A 14 -1.44 -4.99 2.64
C GLU A 14 -1.41 -6.33 3.40
N PRO A 15 -2.02 -6.39 4.60
CA PRO A 15 -2.33 -7.65 5.24
C PRO A 15 -3.17 -8.56 4.34
N HIS A 16 -3.00 -9.87 4.46
CA HIS A 16 -3.73 -10.84 3.64
C HIS A 16 -5.27 -10.73 3.77
N SER A 17 -5.74 -10.29 4.94
CA SER A 17 -7.17 -10.01 5.22
C SER A 17 -7.73 -8.84 4.38
N ASN A 18 -6.86 -7.97 3.88
CA ASN A 18 -7.22 -6.72 3.21
C ASN A 18 -7.12 -6.80 1.69
N THR A 19 -6.96 -7.98 1.11
CA THR A 19 -6.96 -8.19 -0.35
C THR A 19 -8.20 -7.59 -1.04
N HIS A 20 -9.33 -7.56 -0.34
CA HIS A 20 -10.57 -6.93 -0.81
C HIS A 20 -10.48 -5.39 -0.96
N LEU A 21 -9.48 -4.75 -0.36
CA LEU A 21 -9.21 -3.30 -0.49
C LEU A 21 -8.31 -2.98 -1.68
N ALA A 22 -7.81 -3.98 -2.42
CA ALA A 22 -6.88 -3.77 -3.52
C ALA A 22 -7.34 -2.67 -4.47
N SER A 23 -6.42 -1.76 -4.77
CA SER A 23 -6.71 -0.63 -5.65
C SER A 23 -7.04 -1.13 -7.05
N PRO A 24 -7.99 -0.51 -7.76
CA PRO A 24 -8.22 -0.81 -9.16
C PRO A 24 -6.94 -0.69 -9.99
N ALA A 25 -6.77 -1.59 -10.96
CA ALA A 25 -5.54 -1.70 -11.75
C ALA A 25 -5.14 -0.37 -12.42
N ASP A 26 -6.10 0.40 -12.92
CA ASP A 26 -5.87 1.71 -13.55
C ASP A 26 -5.37 2.76 -12.55
N LYS A 27 -5.72 2.64 -11.27
CA LYS A 27 -5.32 3.59 -10.21
C LYS A 27 -3.97 3.27 -9.59
N ILE A 28 -3.59 1.99 -9.55
CA ILE A 28 -2.32 1.56 -8.95
C ILE A 28 -1.19 1.42 -9.96
N LYS A 29 -1.50 1.11 -11.22
CA LYS A 29 -0.49 0.89 -12.26
C LYS A 29 0.49 2.07 -12.41
N PRO A 30 0.08 3.34 -12.47
CA PRO A 30 1.04 4.45 -12.59
C PRO A 30 2.02 4.52 -11.41
N PHE A 31 1.56 4.15 -10.22
CA PHE A 31 2.40 4.11 -9.03
C PHE A 31 3.37 2.93 -9.06
N LEU A 32 2.92 1.75 -9.46
CA LEU A 32 3.79 0.60 -9.66
C LEU A 32 4.85 0.87 -10.74
N ASP A 33 4.46 1.45 -11.88
CA ASP A 33 5.38 1.82 -12.96
C ASP A 33 6.50 2.76 -12.45
N LEU A 34 6.16 3.71 -11.56
CA LEU A 34 7.14 4.58 -10.90
C LEU A 34 8.08 3.80 -9.98
N LEU A 35 7.55 2.93 -9.12
CA LEU A 35 8.38 2.12 -8.23
C LEU A 35 9.35 1.23 -9.02
N TYR A 36 8.86 0.54 -10.05
CA TYR A 36 9.70 -0.28 -10.93
C TYR A 36 10.73 0.56 -11.68
N GLY A 37 10.32 1.71 -12.24
CA GLY A 37 11.21 2.60 -12.98
C GLY A 37 12.38 3.14 -12.16
N TYR A 38 12.20 3.27 -10.84
CA TYR A 38 13.25 3.71 -9.91
C TYR A 38 13.82 2.60 -9.03
N SER A 39 13.50 1.32 -9.31
CA SER A 39 13.92 0.17 -8.50
C SER A 39 13.60 0.32 -7.00
N MET A 40 12.45 0.90 -6.69
CA MET A 40 11.97 1.09 -5.32
C MET A 40 11.19 -0.12 -4.83
N THR A 41 11.31 -0.40 -3.54
CA THR A 41 10.54 -1.42 -2.81
C THR A 41 9.94 -0.78 -1.57
N MET A 42 8.85 -1.35 -1.08
CA MET A 42 8.30 -0.97 0.22
C MET A 42 9.23 -1.47 1.33
N VAL A 43 9.57 -0.62 2.29
CA VAL A 43 10.50 -0.94 3.37
C VAL A 43 9.80 -1.49 4.61
N LEU A 44 8.54 -1.13 4.86
CA LEU A 44 7.83 -1.64 6.04
C LEU A 44 7.41 -3.11 5.83
N PRO A 45 7.53 -3.96 6.87
CA PRO A 45 7.10 -5.35 6.81
C PRO A 45 5.64 -5.50 6.39
N PRO A 46 5.27 -6.58 5.68
CA PRO A 46 3.88 -7.00 5.55
C PRO A 46 3.22 -7.10 6.94
N ASP A 47 1.91 -6.88 7.02
CA ASP A 47 1.12 -6.95 8.26
C ASP A 47 1.41 -5.86 9.32
N LEU A 48 2.15 -4.81 8.98
CA LEU A 48 2.26 -3.60 9.82
C LEU A 48 1.29 -2.52 9.34
N PRO A 49 0.06 -2.43 9.89
CA PRO A 49 -0.89 -1.38 9.50
C PRO A 49 -0.42 -0.01 10.00
N THR A 50 -0.74 1.03 9.24
CA THR A 50 -0.39 2.42 9.58
C THR A 50 -1.60 3.25 9.94
N LEU A 51 -2.81 2.78 9.60
CA LEU A 51 -4.07 3.46 9.87
C LEU A 51 -5.10 2.49 10.46
N GLN A 52 -5.80 2.94 11.51
CA GLN A 52 -7.07 2.34 11.93
C GLN A 52 -8.22 3.19 11.40
N ALA A 53 -9.05 2.62 10.54
CA ALA A 53 -10.26 3.26 10.08
C ALA A 53 -11.26 3.44 11.24
N PRO A 54 -12.19 4.40 11.17
CA PRO A 54 -13.24 4.58 12.19
C PRO A 54 -14.11 3.34 12.42
N THR A 55 -14.19 2.44 11.44
CA THR A 55 -14.89 1.14 11.55
C THR A 55 -14.13 0.10 12.39
N GLY A 56 -12.90 0.40 12.82
CA GLY A 56 -12.01 -0.50 13.54
C GLY A 56 -11.07 -1.31 12.66
N ASN A 57 -11.23 -1.27 11.34
CA ASN A 57 -10.40 -2.00 10.38
C ASN A 57 -9.00 -1.38 10.28
N TRP A 58 -7.98 -2.23 10.32
CA TRP A 58 -6.58 -1.83 10.14
C TRP A 58 -6.19 -1.91 8.67
N THR A 59 -5.54 -0.87 8.14
CA THR A 59 -5.08 -0.78 6.75
C THR A 59 -3.67 -0.17 6.67
N ARG A 60 -3.04 -0.23 5.50
CA ARG A 60 -1.70 0.33 5.27
C ARG A 60 -1.66 1.26 4.04
N PRO A 61 -2.31 2.44 4.11
CA PRO A 61 -2.22 3.45 3.06
C PRO A 61 -0.86 4.18 3.07
N ASP A 62 -0.17 4.23 4.21
CA ASP A 62 1.13 4.89 4.36
C ASP A 62 2.30 3.94 4.10
N ASN A 63 3.36 4.44 3.47
CA ASN A 63 4.55 3.66 3.13
C ASN A 63 5.83 4.48 3.08
N VAL A 64 6.94 3.73 3.02
CA VAL A 64 8.35 4.18 2.92
C VAL A 64 9.08 3.39 1.85
#